data_AF-A0A1G3ZIM9-F1
#
_entry.id   AF-A0A1G3ZIM9-F1
#
_cell.length_a   1.000
_cell.length_b   1.000
_cell.length_c   1.000
_cell.angle_alpha   90.00
_cell.angle_beta   90.00
_cell.angle_gamma   90.00
#
_symmetry.space_group_name_H-M   'P 1'
#
loop_
_entity.id
_entity.type
_entity.pdbx_description
1 polymer ?
#
loop_
_entity_poly.entity_id
_entity_poly.type
_entity_poly.pdbx_seq_one_letter_code
_entity_poly.pdbx_strand_id
1 'polypeptide(L)'
;MLEDLKDHPTWYSNAQKENITWSVQSARETADFVHAVVAFKKNQEAAIVEDRRWKMEDRENVEDGRDGRWKMEDGKNREEEAAKEQNRRIEQGKLAEVKALAESPCEDWSAKGDRANAIMKMTREKFGSPVSAAMKEFIAHPSEATLRATGKSSVIAMTPDEADEAVETAEIFAKIAADAAKLGRDKNINAALQENCNWSETITREIVEFARAVATFKAAQQP
;
A
#
# COMPACT_ATOMS: atom_id res chain seq x y z
N MET A 1 -20.76 -11.26 -8.68
CA MET A 1 -20.57 -11.63 -7.25
C MET A 1 -21.79 -11.29 -6.40
N LEU A 2 -22.15 -10.01 -6.23
CA LEU A 2 -23.38 -9.65 -5.49
C LEU A 2 -24.68 -10.00 -6.25
N GLU A 3 -24.66 -9.98 -7.59
CA GLU A 3 -25.81 -10.38 -8.41
C GLU A 3 -26.01 -11.90 -8.40
N ASP A 4 -24.95 -12.70 -8.54
CA ASP A 4 -25.03 -14.17 -8.47
C ASP A 4 -25.51 -14.71 -7.10
N LEU A 5 -25.27 -13.95 -6.01
CA LEU A 5 -25.82 -14.26 -4.68
C LEU A 5 -27.35 -14.18 -4.64
N LYS A 6 -27.96 -13.41 -5.54
CA LYS A 6 -29.42 -13.34 -5.68
C LYS A 6 -29.96 -14.56 -6.43
N ASP A 7 -29.20 -15.10 -7.38
CA ASP A 7 -29.65 -16.20 -8.24
C ASP A 7 -29.48 -17.58 -7.58
N HIS A 8 -28.54 -17.72 -6.63
CA HIS A 8 -28.27 -18.99 -5.93
C HIS A 8 -28.21 -18.84 -4.40
N PRO A 9 -29.33 -18.51 -3.73
CA PRO A 9 -29.34 -18.17 -2.31
C PRO A 9 -29.05 -19.37 -1.37
N THR A 10 -29.04 -20.61 -1.84
CA THR A 10 -28.80 -21.79 -0.97
C THR A 10 -27.37 -22.33 -1.04
N TRP A 11 -26.53 -21.84 -1.97
CA TRP A 11 -25.17 -22.35 -2.16
C TRP A 11 -24.18 -21.91 -1.08
N TYR A 12 -24.55 -20.89 -0.32
CA TYR A 12 -23.73 -20.34 0.76
C TYR A 12 -24.51 -20.40 2.06
N SER A 13 -23.83 -20.80 3.14
CA SER A 13 -24.35 -20.57 4.48
C SER A 13 -24.52 -19.07 4.72
N ASN A 14 -25.42 -18.67 5.61
CA ASN A 14 -25.62 -17.26 5.93
C ASN A 14 -24.31 -16.59 6.40
N ALA A 15 -23.48 -17.31 7.16
CA ALA A 15 -22.16 -16.85 7.58
C ALA A 15 -21.21 -16.61 6.39
N GLN A 16 -21.24 -17.46 5.36
CA GLN A 16 -20.45 -17.24 4.14
C GLN A 16 -20.93 -16.01 3.36
N LYS A 17 -22.25 -15.79 3.29
CA LYS A 17 -22.80 -14.60 2.62
C LYS A 17 -22.44 -13.31 3.35
N GLU A 18 -22.52 -13.31 4.68
CA GLU A 18 -22.12 -12.18 5.52
C GLU A 18 -20.63 -11.89 5.34
N ASN A 19 -19.77 -12.90 5.39
CA ASN A 19 -18.33 -12.73 5.14
C ASN A 19 -18.04 -12.18 3.74
N ILE A 20 -18.68 -12.69 2.69
CA ILE A 20 -18.49 -12.18 1.32
C ILE A 20 -18.95 -10.72 1.23
N THR A 21 -20.11 -10.40 1.81
CA THR A 21 -20.65 -9.04 1.81
C THR A 21 -19.72 -8.09 2.54
N TRP A 22 -19.24 -8.49 3.71
CA TRP A 22 -18.28 -7.73 4.50
C TRP A 22 -16.96 -7.52 3.74
N SER A 23 -16.36 -8.57 3.17
CA SER A 23 -15.12 -8.45 2.39
C SER A 23 -15.27 -7.55 1.16
N VAL A 24 -16.39 -7.63 0.44
CA VAL A 24 -16.66 -6.76 -0.71
C VAL A 24 -16.81 -5.30 -0.26
N GLN A 25 -17.49 -5.07 0.85
CA GLN A 25 -17.66 -3.73 1.41
C GLN A 25 -16.33 -3.14 1.89
N SER A 26 -15.53 -3.90 2.65
CA SER A 26 -14.21 -3.47 3.09
C SER A 26 -13.26 -3.20 1.92
N ALA A 27 -13.32 -4.00 0.85
CA ALA A 27 -12.52 -3.76 -0.34
C ALA A 27 -12.94 -2.47 -1.08
N ARG A 28 -14.24 -2.16 -1.13
CA ARG A 28 -14.74 -0.90 -1.69
C ARG A 28 -14.28 0.30 -0.86
N GLU A 29 -14.45 0.24 0.46
CA GLU A 29 -14.03 1.31 1.36
C GLU A 29 -12.52 1.54 1.30
N THR A 30 -11.73 0.46 1.22
CA THR A 30 -10.28 0.56 1.01
C THR A 30 -9.95 1.19 -0.33
N ALA A 31 -10.65 0.83 -1.41
CA ALA A 31 -10.44 1.42 -2.72
C ALA A 31 -10.82 2.91 -2.76
N ASP A 32 -11.93 3.29 -2.14
CA ASP A 32 -12.38 4.68 -2.02
C ASP A 32 -11.40 5.51 -1.20
N PHE A 33 -10.89 4.97 -0.09
CA PHE A 33 -9.82 5.58 0.70
C PHE A 33 -8.55 5.78 -0.14
N VAL A 34 -8.09 4.75 -0.87
CA VAL A 34 -6.92 4.86 -1.74
C VAL A 34 -7.14 5.94 -2.82
N HIS A 35 -8.33 6.01 -3.43
CA HIS A 35 -8.66 7.06 -4.38
C HIS A 35 -8.63 8.46 -3.75
N ALA A 36 -9.18 8.62 -2.55
CA ALA A 36 -9.14 9.87 -1.81
C ALA A 36 -7.70 10.30 -1.48
N VAL A 37 -6.85 9.37 -1.04
CA VAL A 37 -5.42 9.64 -0.79
C VAL A 37 -4.69 10.05 -2.07
N VAL A 38 -4.96 9.39 -3.20
CA VAL A 38 -4.38 9.78 -4.50
C VAL A 38 -4.83 11.17 -4.92
N ALA A 39 -6.11 11.50 -4.76
CA ALA A 39 -6.63 12.84 -5.07
C ALA A 39 -6.01 13.91 -4.16
N PHE A 40 -5.90 13.63 -2.85
CA PHE A 40 -5.25 14.52 -1.89
C PHE A 40 -3.78 14.76 -2.24
N LYS A 41 -3.03 13.71 -2.60
CA LYS A 41 -1.63 13.84 -3.03
C LYS A 41 -1.49 14.68 -4.30
N LYS A 42 -2.35 14.49 -5.29
CA LYS A 42 -2.38 15.34 -6.49
C LYS A 42 -2.58 16.82 -6.14
N ASN A 43 -3.45 17.10 -5.18
CA ASN A 43 -3.70 18.48 -4.72
C ASN A 43 -2.52 19.06 -3.95
N GLN A 44 -1.85 18.28 -3.09
CA GLN A 44 -0.61 18.73 -2.43
C GLN A 44 0.53 18.98 -3.42
N GLU A 45 0.71 18.10 -4.41
CA GLU A 45 1.73 18.27 -5.44
C GLU A 45 1.46 19.54 -6.27
N ALA A 46 0.21 19.82 -6.62
CA ALA A 46 -0.17 21.06 -7.30
C ALA A 46 0.19 22.31 -6.47
N ALA A 47 -0.10 22.30 -5.17
CA ALA A 47 0.23 23.40 -4.27
C ALA A 47 1.76 23.63 -4.13
N ILE A 48 2.55 22.54 -4.08
CA ILE A 48 4.02 22.63 -4.04
C ILE A 48 4.58 23.17 -5.35
N VAL A 49 4.02 22.76 -6.49
CA VAL A 49 4.41 23.28 -7.81
C VAL A 49 4.12 24.77 -7.92
N GLU A 50 2.97 25.24 -7.43
CA GLU A 50 2.68 26.68 -7.37
C GLU A 50 3.66 27.42 -6.45
N ASP A 51 3.93 26.93 -5.23
CA ASP A 51 4.90 27.55 -4.31
C ASP A 51 6.32 27.63 -4.94
N ARG A 52 6.76 26.58 -5.64
CA ARG A 52 8.05 26.60 -6.36
C ARG A 52 8.06 27.60 -7.51
N ARG A 53 6.94 27.75 -8.23
CA ARG A 53 6.81 28.71 -9.32
C ARG A 53 6.98 30.15 -8.81
N TRP A 54 6.27 30.50 -7.74
CA TRP A 54 6.40 31.82 -7.10
C TRP A 54 7.83 32.11 -6.63
N LYS A 55 8.52 31.11 -6.07
CA LYS A 55 9.91 31.25 -5.63
C LYS A 55 10.92 31.37 -6.77
N MET A 56 10.61 30.88 -7.97
CA MET A 56 11.47 31.09 -9.15
C MET A 56 11.29 32.49 -9.74
N GLU A 57 10.06 33.02 -9.76
CA GLU A 57 9.77 34.39 -10.22
C GLU A 57 10.45 35.46 -9.32
N ASP A 58 10.58 35.22 -8.01
CA ASP A 58 11.35 36.10 -7.11
C ASP A 58 12.88 36.00 -7.29
N ARG A 59 13.37 34.84 -7.76
CA ARG A 59 14.82 34.55 -7.85
C ARG A 59 15.45 35.09 -9.13
N GLU A 60 14.65 35.25 -10.20
CA GLU A 60 15.07 35.90 -11.45
C GLU A 60 15.43 37.39 -11.25
N ASN A 61 15.05 37.98 -10.11
CA ASN A 61 15.39 39.36 -9.73
C ASN A 61 16.70 39.49 -8.91
N VAL A 62 17.43 38.40 -8.64
CA VAL A 62 18.66 38.42 -7.82
C VAL A 62 19.79 37.68 -8.54
N GLU A 63 20.19 38.19 -9.71
CA GLU A 63 21.43 37.75 -10.37
C GLU A 63 22.54 38.80 -10.21
N ASP A 64 23.37 38.64 -9.18
CA ASP A 64 24.78 39.03 -9.28
C ASP A 64 25.67 38.24 -8.31
N GLY A 65 26.50 37.35 -8.84
CA GLY A 65 27.71 36.83 -8.17
C GLY A 65 27.55 35.65 -7.20
N ARG A 66 27.44 34.41 -7.72
CA ARG A 66 27.97 33.19 -7.05
C ARG A 66 28.03 31.97 -7.99
N ASP A 67 29.01 31.98 -8.88
CA ASP A 67 29.24 30.94 -9.88
C ASP A 67 30.26 29.90 -9.39
N GLY A 68 29.86 28.62 -9.29
CA GLY A 68 30.81 27.51 -9.09
C GLY A 68 30.33 26.33 -8.23
N ARG A 69 29.69 26.56 -7.08
CA ARG A 69 29.32 25.47 -6.15
C ARG A 69 28.05 24.70 -6.54
N TRP A 70 27.16 25.34 -7.29
CA TRP A 70 25.84 24.80 -7.65
C TRP A 70 25.88 23.64 -8.65
N LYS A 71 26.93 23.53 -9.47
CA LYS A 71 26.98 22.55 -10.57
C LYS A 71 27.11 21.09 -10.12
N MET A 72 27.55 20.80 -8.89
CA MET A 72 27.69 19.41 -8.40
C MET A 72 26.44 18.87 -7.68
N GLU A 73 25.70 19.70 -6.96
CA GLU A 73 24.45 19.26 -6.30
C GLU A 73 23.34 18.97 -7.31
N ASP A 74 23.27 19.73 -8.40
CA ASP A 74 22.29 19.51 -9.48
C ASP A 74 22.48 18.15 -10.19
N GLY A 75 23.73 17.69 -10.35
CA GLY A 75 24.01 16.40 -10.99
C GLY A 75 23.51 15.21 -10.17
N LYS A 76 23.76 15.22 -8.85
CA LYS A 76 23.38 14.13 -7.94
C LYS A 76 21.86 14.03 -7.77
N ASN A 77 21.15 15.17 -7.70
CA ASN A 77 19.70 15.19 -7.62
C ASN A 77 19.06 14.61 -8.90
N ARG A 78 19.65 14.86 -10.07
CA ARG A 78 19.14 14.38 -11.36
C ARG A 78 19.26 12.87 -11.53
N GLU A 79 20.36 12.28 -11.07
CA GLU A 79 20.53 10.81 -11.08
C GLU A 79 19.55 10.11 -10.13
N GLU A 80 19.34 10.67 -8.94
CA GLU A 80 18.37 10.13 -7.98
C GLU A 80 16.94 10.23 -8.50
N GLU A 81 16.55 11.35 -9.11
CA GLU A 81 15.24 11.51 -9.76
C GLU A 81 15.05 10.54 -10.92
N ALA A 82 16.07 10.35 -11.76
CA ALA A 82 16.02 9.38 -12.86
C ALA A 82 15.83 7.94 -12.35
N ALA A 83 16.52 7.56 -11.27
CA ALA A 83 16.36 6.25 -10.63
C ALA A 83 14.95 6.08 -10.03
N LYS A 84 14.41 7.11 -9.36
CA LYS A 84 13.03 7.10 -8.84
C LYS A 84 12.00 6.95 -9.95
N GLU A 85 12.16 7.69 -11.05
CA GLU A 85 11.26 7.62 -12.19
C GLU A 85 11.34 6.27 -12.90
N GLN A 86 12.54 5.69 -13.05
CA GLN A 86 12.71 4.35 -13.59
C GLN A 86 12.02 3.30 -12.72
N ASN A 87 12.21 3.35 -11.39
CA ASN A 87 11.55 2.45 -10.45
C ASN A 87 10.02 2.59 -10.54
N ARG A 88 9.50 3.82 -10.61
CA ARG A 88 8.07 4.08 -10.78
C ARG A 88 7.52 3.44 -12.06
N ARG A 89 8.24 3.52 -13.17
CA ARG A 89 7.84 2.88 -14.44
C ARG A 89 7.84 1.35 -14.35
N ILE A 90 8.85 0.77 -13.69
CA ILE A 90 8.92 -0.68 -13.45
C ILE A 90 7.72 -1.14 -12.60
N GLU A 91 7.41 -0.42 -11.53
CA GLU A 91 6.24 -0.72 -10.69
C GLU A 91 4.92 -0.58 -11.44
N GLN A 92 4.77 0.47 -12.26
CA GLN A 92 3.61 0.64 -13.12
C GLN A 92 3.45 -0.51 -14.13
N GLY A 93 4.55 -0.99 -14.71
CA GLY A 93 4.53 -2.15 -15.59
C GLY A 93 4.05 -3.41 -14.87
N LYS A 94 4.61 -3.70 -13.68
CA LYS A 94 4.16 -4.82 -12.83
C LYS A 94 2.67 -4.72 -12.49
N LEU A 95 2.19 -3.52 -12.17
CA LEU A 95 0.79 -3.27 -11.85
C LEU A 95 -0.12 -3.46 -13.08
N ALA A 96 0.32 -3.00 -14.25
CA ALA A 96 -0.42 -3.18 -15.49
C ALA A 96 -0.61 -4.67 -15.84
N GLU A 97 0.42 -5.50 -15.63
CA GLU A 97 0.31 -6.95 -15.81
C GLU A 97 -0.72 -7.59 -14.86
N VAL A 98 -0.69 -7.20 -13.58
CA VAL A 98 -1.68 -7.72 -12.60
C VAL A 98 -3.10 -7.26 -12.94
N LYS A 99 -3.27 -6.01 -13.37
CA LYS A 99 -4.57 -5.48 -13.82
C LYS A 99 -5.08 -6.21 -15.05
N ALA A 100 -4.23 -6.42 -16.06
CA ALA A 100 -4.58 -7.17 -17.26
C ALA A 100 -5.04 -8.60 -16.92
N LEU A 101 -4.37 -9.26 -15.97
CA LEU A 101 -4.82 -10.56 -15.50
C LEU A 101 -6.16 -10.47 -14.75
N ALA A 102 -6.37 -9.46 -13.90
CA ALA A 102 -7.62 -9.26 -13.17
C ALA A 102 -8.83 -9.00 -14.07
N GLU A 103 -8.61 -8.32 -15.20
CA GLU A 103 -9.64 -7.97 -16.18
C GLU A 103 -9.87 -9.08 -17.22
N SER A 104 -8.98 -10.09 -17.29
CA SER A 104 -9.10 -11.18 -18.26
C SER A 104 -10.41 -11.97 -18.06
N PRO A 105 -11.17 -12.29 -19.11
CA PRO A 105 -12.46 -12.98 -18.96
C PRO A 105 -12.30 -14.36 -18.31
N CYS A 106 -13.26 -14.77 -17.48
CA CYS A 106 -13.34 -16.11 -16.90
C CYS A 106 -14.73 -16.68 -17.14
N GLU A 107 -14.81 -17.86 -17.75
CA GLU A 107 -16.07 -18.49 -18.12
C GLU A 107 -16.81 -19.10 -16.93
N ASP A 108 -16.08 -19.57 -15.90
CA ASP A 108 -16.67 -20.25 -14.75
C ASP A 108 -16.02 -19.85 -13.40
N TRP A 109 -16.57 -20.41 -12.31
CA TRP A 109 -16.11 -20.16 -10.94
C TRP A 109 -14.73 -20.76 -10.62
N SER A 110 -14.38 -21.89 -11.23
CA SER A 110 -13.06 -22.50 -11.05
C SER A 110 -12.00 -21.58 -11.66
N ALA A 111 -12.22 -21.13 -12.88
CA ALA A 111 -11.36 -20.18 -13.58
C ALA A 111 -11.21 -18.86 -12.82
N LYS A 112 -12.29 -18.35 -12.19
CA LYS A 112 -12.20 -17.17 -11.31
C LYS A 112 -11.31 -17.42 -10.10
N GLY A 113 -11.41 -18.60 -9.48
CA GLY A 113 -10.55 -19.01 -8.37
C GLY A 113 -9.08 -19.13 -8.79
N ASP A 114 -8.82 -19.77 -9.92
CA ASP A 114 -7.47 -19.92 -10.49
C ASP A 114 -6.85 -18.57 -10.84
N ARG A 115 -7.63 -17.67 -11.45
CA ARG A 115 -7.21 -16.29 -11.74
C ARG A 115 -6.89 -15.53 -10.44
N ALA A 116 -7.73 -15.62 -9.41
CA ALA A 116 -7.46 -14.99 -8.12
C ALA A 116 -6.17 -15.51 -7.49
N ASN A 117 -5.95 -16.82 -7.52
CA ASN A 117 -4.71 -17.44 -7.05
C ASN A 117 -3.48 -16.95 -7.86
N ALA A 118 -3.61 -16.87 -9.19
CA ALA A 118 -2.55 -16.37 -10.06
C ALA A 118 -2.23 -14.89 -9.79
N ILE A 119 -3.24 -14.05 -9.56
CA ILE A 119 -3.07 -12.64 -9.18
C ILE A 119 -2.32 -12.52 -7.85
N MET A 120 -2.70 -13.28 -6.82
CA MET A 120 -2.01 -13.25 -5.53
C MET A 120 -0.56 -13.71 -5.68
N LYS A 121 -0.32 -14.81 -6.41
CA LYS A 121 1.02 -15.32 -6.70
C LYS A 121 1.87 -14.30 -7.44
N MET A 122 1.36 -13.71 -8.53
CA MET A 122 2.05 -12.67 -9.28
C MET A 122 2.33 -11.43 -8.43
N THR A 123 1.37 -11.03 -7.60
CA THR A 123 1.54 -9.89 -6.70
C THR A 123 2.69 -10.14 -5.73
N ARG A 124 2.71 -11.31 -5.11
CA ARG A 124 3.81 -11.73 -4.23
C ARG A 124 5.15 -11.79 -4.93
N GLU A 125 5.23 -12.39 -6.12
CA GLU A 125 6.49 -12.56 -6.85
C GLU A 125 7.03 -11.22 -7.38
N LYS A 126 6.14 -10.34 -7.87
CA LYS A 126 6.54 -9.06 -8.49
C LYS A 126 6.75 -7.95 -7.47
N PHE A 127 5.97 -7.91 -6.39
CA PHE A 127 6.02 -6.83 -5.39
C PHE A 127 6.69 -7.27 -4.08
N GLY A 128 6.79 -8.57 -3.79
CA GLY A 128 7.42 -9.08 -2.58
C GLY A 128 6.63 -8.77 -1.30
N SER A 129 7.36 -8.59 -0.19
CA SER A 129 6.78 -8.03 1.03
C SER A 129 6.48 -6.54 0.80
N PRO A 130 5.29 -6.05 1.20
CA PRO A 130 4.97 -4.63 1.15
C PRO A 130 5.72 -3.83 2.21
N VAL A 131 6.37 -4.49 3.17
CA VAL A 131 7.26 -3.86 4.14
C VAL A 131 8.66 -3.78 3.52
N SER A 132 8.94 -2.60 2.96
CA SER A 132 10.23 -2.30 2.34
C SER A 132 11.37 -2.37 3.34
N ALA A 133 12.61 -2.50 2.86
CA ALA A 133 13.80 -2.45 3.71
C ALA A 133 13.84 -1.17 4.58
N ALA A 134 13.40 -0.03 4.04
CA ALA A 134 13.30 1.21 4.80
C ALA A 134 12.25 1.16 5.92
N MET A 135 11.13 0.48 5.71
CA MET A 135 10.14 0.26 6.77
C MET A 135 10.70 -0.66 7.86
N LYS A 136 11.47 -1.70 7.50
CA LYS A 136 12.18 -2.56 8.46
C LYS A 136 13.23 -1.79 9.25
N GLU A 137 13.99 -0.93 8.58
CA GLU A 137 14.96 -0.05 9.23
C GLU A 137 14.29 0.91 10.21
N PHE A 138 13.15 1.49 9.84
CA PHE A 138 12.36 2.31 10.75
C PHE A 138 11.84 1.53 11.96
N ILE A 139 11.35 0.29 11.77
CA ILE A 139 10.94 -0.59 12.88
C ILE A 139 12.11 -0.83 13.85
N ALA A 140 13.31 -1.11 13.33
CA ALA A 140 14.49 -1.38 14.14
C ALA A 140 15.05 -0.12 14.84
N HIS A 141 15.01 1.02 14.14
CA HIS A 141 15.59 2.28 14.59
C HIS A 141 14.62 3.45 14.30
N PRO A 142 13.56 3.63 15.10
CA PRO A 142 12.56 4.67 14.87
C PRO A 142 13.17 6.07 14.99
N SER A 143 13.14 6.82 13.90
CA SER A 143 13.62 8.20 13.84
C SER A 143 12.93 8.95 12.70
N GLU A 144 12.98 10.28 12.72
CA GLU A 144 12.43 11.08 11.61
C GLU A 144 13.14 10.79 10.29
N ALA A 145 14.46 10.53 10.34
CA ALA A 145 15.26 10.22 9.16
C ALA A 145 14.88 8.86 8.55
N THR A 146 14.75 7.82 9.38
CA THR A 146 14.34 6.48 8.94
C THR A 146 12.87 6.46 8.51
N LEU A 147 11.99 7.26 9.14
CA LEU A 147 10.61 7.43 8.71
C LEU A 147 10.52 8.10 7.33
N ARG A 148 11.32 9.15 7.09
CA ARG A 148 11.42 9.80 5.77
C ARG A 148 11.96 8.86 4.70
N ALA A 149 12.91 8.00 5.04
CA ALA A 149 13.45 7.00 4.12
C ALA A 149 12.40 6.01 3.62
N THR A 150 11.28 5.84 4.33
CA THR A 150 10.14 5.03 3.83
C THR A 150 9.47 5.63 2.59
N GLY A 151 9.66 6.94 2.34
CA GLY A 151 9.03 7.67 1.24
C GLY A 151 7.52 7.86 1.40
N LYS A 152 6.94 7.53 2.57
CA LYS A 152 5.50 7.59 2.81
C LYS A 152 5.11 8.91 3.47
N SER A 153 4.92 9.95 2.65
CA SER A 153 4.52 11.30 3.11
C SER A 153 3.28 11.33 4.02
N SER A 154 2.29 10.47 3.77
CA SER A 154 1.10 10.34 4.61
C SER A 154 1.42 9.85 6.03
N VAL A 155 2.37 8.93 6.16
CA VAL A 155 2.82 8.41 7.48
C VAL A 155 3.66 9.47 8.22
N ILE A 156 4.44 10.26 7.48
CA ILE A 156 5.23 11.36 8.04
C ILE A 156 4.29 12.46 8.58
N ALA A 157 3.21 12.79 7.86
CA ALA A 157 2.24 13.80 8.28
C ALA A 157 1.23 13.31 9.33
N MET A 158 1.20 12.00 9.59
CA MET A 158 0.25 11.36 10.50
C MET A 158 0.36 11.92 11.92
N THR A 159 -0.78 12.22 12.52
CA THR A 159 -0.91 12.54 13.95
C THR A 159 -0.83 11.29 14.81
N PRO A 160 -0.59 11.40 16.12
CA PRO A 160 -0.58 10.26 17.02
C PRO A 160 -1.91 9.51 17.05
N ASP A 161 -3.03 10.21 17.11
CA ASP A 161 -4.37 9.60 17.11
C ASP A 161 -4.64 8.83 15.81
N GLU A 162 -4.30 9.40 14.65
CA GLU A 162 -4.39 8.71 13.35
C GLU A 162 -3.48 7.47 13.28
N ALA A 163 -2.32 7.51 13.95
CA ALA A 163 -1.41 6.38 13.99
C ALA A 163 -1.96 5.24 14.86
N ASP A 164 -2.63 5.55 15.97
CA ASP A 164 -3.32 4.56 16.81
C ASP A 164 -4.52 3.94 16.07
N GLU A 165 -5.32 4.73 15.36
CA GLU A 165 -6.41 4.20 14.51
C GLU A 165 -5.86 3.28 13.40
N ALA A 166 -4.72 3.64 12.80
CA ALA A 166 -4.05 2.81 11.81
C ALA A 166 -3.56 1.47 12.40
N VAL A 167 -3.12 1.46 13.67
CA VAL A 167 -2.78 0.21 14.38
C VAL A 167 -4.02 -0.66 14.58
N GLU A 168 -5.12 -0.11 15.09
CA GLU A 168 -6.36 -0.86 15.31
C GLU A 168 -6.86 -1.49 14.01
N THR A 169 -6.89 -0.69 12.92
CA THR A 169 -7.28 -1.16 11.60
C THR A 169 -6.38 -2.30 11.11
N ALA A 170 -5.05 -2.15 11.24
CA ALA A 170 -4.10 -3.17 10.84
C ALA A 170 -4.27 -4.48 11.65
N GLU A 171 -4.54 -4.37 12.95
CA GLU A 171 -4.76 -5.52 13.83
C GLU A 171 -6.02 -6.31 13.48
N ILE A 172 -7.11 -5.62 13.11
CA ILE A 172 -8.33 -6.27 12.61
C ILE A 172 -8.01 -7.09 11.36
N PHE A 173 -7.31 -6.51 10.37
CA PHE A 173 -6.91 -7.23 9.16
C PHE A 173 -5.99 -8.41 9.46
N ALA A 174 -5.01 -8.25 10.35
CA ALA A 174 -4.09 -9.31 10.73
C ALA A 174 -4.81 -10.48 11.40
N LYS A 175 -5.77 -10.20 12.29
CA LYS A 175 -6.60 -11.22 12.91
C LYS A 175 -7.42 -11.99 11.87
N ILE A 176 -8.08 -11.30 10.95
CA ILE A 176 -8.90 -11.94 9.91
C ILE A 176 -8.03 -12.82 9.01
N ALA A 177 -6.84 -12.34 8.62
CA ALA A 177 -5.90 -13.12 7.82
C ALA A 177 -5.40 -14.38 8.56
N ALA A 178 -5.08 -14.25 9.85
CA ALA A 178 -4.68 -15.38 10.70
C ALA A 178 -5.81 -16.41 10.88
N ASP A 179 -7.04 -15.95 11.12
CA ASP A 179 -8.22 -16.80 11.24
C ASP A 179 -8.52 -17.54 9.92
N ALA A 180 -8.39 -16.86 8.77
CA ALA A 180 -8.53 -17.47 7.45
C ALA A 180 -7.46 -18.52 7.19
N ALA A 181 -6.19 -18.21 7.51
CA ALA A 181 -5.09 -19.16 7.36
C ALA A 181 -5.27 -20.39 8.26
N LYS A 182 -5.71 -20.20 9.50
CA LYS A 182 -6.04 -21.29 10.42
C LYS A 182 -7.20 -22.13 9.90
N LEU A 183 -8.30 -21.50 9.51
CA LEU A 183 -9.45 -22.20 8.95
C LEU A 183 -9.07 -23.04 7.73
N GLY A 184 -8.21 -22.51 6.86
CA GLY A 184 -7.71 -23.25 5.72
C GLY A 184 -6.97 -24.53 6.13
N ARG A 185 -6.10 -24.45 7.14
CA ARG A 185 -5.35 -25.61 7.69
C ARG A 185 -6.32 -26.64 8.27
N ASP A 186 -7.31 -26.17 9.05
CA ASP A 186 -8.31 -27.03 9.69
C ASP A 186 -9.25 -27.71 8.68
N LYS A 187 -9.52 -27.06 7.54
CA LYS A 187 -10.39 -27.57 6.47
C LYS A 187 -9.64 -28.28 5.35
N ASN A 188 -8.32 -28.37 5.44
CA ASN A 188 -7.44 -28.95 4.42
C ASN A 188 -7.79 -28.44 3.01
N ILE A 189 -7.91 -27.11 2.89
CA ILE A 189 -8.16 -26.47 1.59
C ILE A 189 -7.00 -26.74 0.63
N ASN A 190 -7.21 -26.54 -0.67
CA ASN A 190 -6.17 -26.71 -1.67
C ASN A 190 -4.89 -25.93 -1.27
N ALA A 191 -3.73 -26.57 -1.43
CA ALA A 191 -2.42 -26.03 -1.08
C ALA A 191 -2.16 -24.62 -1.61
N ALA A 192 -2.57 -24.30 -2.85
CA ALA A 192 -2.39 -22.97 -3.42
C ALA A 192 -3.21 -21.90 -2.67
N LEU A 193 -4.44 -22.23 -2.28
CA LEU A 193 -5.29 -21.33 -1.50
C LEU A 193 -4.75 -21.19 -0.07
N GLN A 194 -4.27 -22.29 0.53
CA GLN A 194 -3.63 -22.25 1.85
C GLN A 194 -2.37 -21.37 1.85
N GLU A 195 -1.55 -21.49 0.81
CA GLU A 195 -0.35 -20.67 0.62
C GLU A 195 -0.71 -19.19 0.56
N ASN A 196 -1.78 -18.83 -0.15
CA ASN A 196 -2.29 -17.46 -0.21
C ASN A 196 -2.75 -16.96 1.18
N CYS A 197 -3.51 -17.77 1.93
CA CYS A 197 -3.93 -17.38 3.28
C CYS A 197 -2.74 -17.18 4.22
N ASN A 198 -1.76 -18.10 4.20
CA ASN A 198 -0.53 -17.99 5.01
C ASN A 198 0.29 -16.75 4.63
N TRP A 199 0.32 -16.42 3.34
CA TRP A 199 0.98 -15.21 2.87
C TRP A 199 0.26 -13.95 3.35
N SER A 200 -1.07 -13.88 3.22
CA SER A 200 -1.85 -12.77 3.78
C SER A 200 -1.65 -12.61 5.30
N GLU A 201 -1.63 -13.71 6.06
CA GLU A 201 -1.32 -13.73 7.50
C GLU A 201 0.07 -13.11 7.77
N THR A 202 1.08 -13.49 6.97
CA THR A 202 2.43 -12.95 7.11
C THR A 202 2.49 -11.46 6.80
N ILE A 203 1.89 -11.02 5.69
CA ILE A 203 1.92 -9.63 5.24
C ILE A 203 1.21 -8.70 6.23
N THR A 204 0.01 -9.07 6.66
CA THR A 204 -0.77 -8.26 7.59
C THR A 204 -0.07 -8.12 8.95
N ARG A 205 0.63 -9.18 9.42
CA ARG A 205 1.49 -9.09 10.60
C ARG A 205 2.63 -8.09 10.43
N GLU A 206 3.36 -8.13 9.31
CA GLU A 206 4.44 -7.16 9.05
C GLU A 206 3.90 -5.72 8.98
N ILE A 207 2.70 -5.51 8.44
CA ILE A 207 2.02 -4.20 8.42
C ILE A 207 1.68 -3.73 9.84
N VAL A 208 1.17 -4.62 10.70
CA VAL A 208 0.89 -4.32 12.12
C VAL A 208 2.17 -3.90 12.86
N GLU A 209 3.28 -4.61 12.64
CA GLU A 209 4.56 -4.26 13.25
C GLU A 209 5.02 -2.86 12.84
N PHE A 210 4.90 -2.53 11.55
CA PHE A 210 5.20 -1.18 11.07
C PHE A 210 4.26 -0.13 11.67
N ALA A 211 2.96 -0.37 11.68
CA ALA A 211 1.97 0.56 12.23
C ALA A 211 2.23 0.85 13.71
N ARG A 212 2.53 -0.18 14.51
CA ARG A 212 2.88 -0.03 15.93
C ARG A 212 4.15 0.78 16.14
N ALA A 213 5.17 0.57 15.29
CA ALA A 213 6.39 1.36 15.34
C ALA A 213 6.11 2.84 15.04
N VAL A 214 5.24 3.13 14.06
CA VAL A 214 4.81 4.51 13.75
C VAL A 214 4.06 5.12 14.92
N ALA A 215 3.05 4.44 15.46
CA ALA A 215 2.26 4.94 16.60
C ALA A 215 3.14 5.25 17.81
N THR A 216 4.04 4.32 18.17
CA THR A 216 5.02 4.52 19.26
C THR A 216 5.90 5.74 19.02
N PHE A 217 6.42 5.90 17.80
CA PHE A 217 7.24 7.04 17.43
C PHE A 217 6.46 8.36 17.50
N LYS A 218 5.20 8.37 17.04
CA LYS A 218 4.33 9.55 17.04
C LYS A 218 3.91 9.96 18.44
N ALA A 219 3.57 9.01 19.30
CA ALA A 219 3.29 9.26 20.70
C ALA A 219 4.49 9.89 21.42
N ALA A 220 5.71 9.42 21.13
CA ALA A 220 6.94 9.96 21.70
C ALA A 220 7.30 11.39 21.22
N GLN A 221 6.69 11.86 20.11
CA GLN A 221 6.84 13.24 19.63
C GLN A 221 5.86 14.22 20.27
N GLN A 222 4.86 13.74 21.04
CA GLN A 222 3.97 14.64 21.77
C GLN A 222 4.70 15.26 22.98
N PRO A 223 4.67 16.59 23.14
CA PRO A 223 5.30 17.30 24.24
C PRO A 223 4.58 17.12 25.60
#